data_AF-A0A941R0Y1-F1
#
_entry.id   AF-A0A941R0Y1-F1
#
_cell.length_a   1.000
_cell.length_b   1.000
_cell.length_c   1.000
_cell.angle_alpha   90.00
_cell.angle_beta   90.00
_cell.angle_gamma   90.00
#
_symmetry.space_group_name_H-M   'P 1'
#
loop_
_entity.id
_entity.type
_entity.pdbx_description
1 polymer ?
#
loop_
_entity_poly.entity_id
_entity_poly.type
_entity_poly.pdbx_seq_one_letter_code
_entity_poly.pdbx_strand_id
1 'polypeptide(L)'
;MGYWQRTFSAENSKAIKQASIFSGIGAFLTILILGIGGAVGAGKGIESPALSFIEQLDLNNFTIILLVSLATLLVTSSIDTLENAIASTISLDILKKKSEEAKLITLLVVCISFVISIEVTSIFNVFLVADLFAACLVFPAFYRIKKSSKDILLIIPFIGSLISVYVYRYLFIDLQVNPGGVFIPTDLYGLADLNTFAIGLLSSMVITLVADKAIK
;
A
#
# COMPACT_ATOMS: atom_id res chain seq x y z
N MET A 1 11.92 -4.13 8.25
CA MET A 1 13.25 -4.42 7.66
C MET A 1 13.52 -5.90 7.31
N GLY A 2 12.58 -6.85 7.46
CA GLY A 2 12.90 -8.28 7.36
C GLY A 2 13.16 -8.85 5.96
N TYR A 3 12.50 -8.39 4.90
CA TYR A 3 12.71 -8.91 3.54
C TYR A 3 13.96 -8.32 2.88
N TRP A 4 14.17 -7.01 3.00
CA TRP A 4 15.33 -6.32 2.44
C TRP A 4 16.66 -6.77 3.07
N GLN A 5 16.73 -6.98 4.38
CA GLN A 5 17.93 -7.53 5.01
C GLN A 5 18.25 -8.96 4.52
N ARG A 6 17.22 -9.80 4.31
CA ARG A 6 17.39 -11.15 3.77
C ARG A 6 17.86 -11.15 2.31
N THR A 7 17.37 -10.25 1.48
CA THR A 7 17.82 -10.14 0.07
C THR A 7 19.21 -9.52 -0.06
N PHE A 8 19.57 -8.55 0.79
CA PHE A 8 20.90 -7.92 0.78
C PHE A 8 21.99 -8.80 1.40
N SER A 9 21.62 -9.83 2.16
CA SER A 9 22.53 -10.85 2.66
C SER A 9 22.83 -11.95 1.62
N ALA A 10 22.19 -11.92 0.45
CA ALA A 10 22.49 -12.86 -0.63
C ALA A 10 23.81 -12.47 -1.33
N GLU A 11 24.75 -13.42 -1.35
CA GLU A 11 26.15 -13.20 -1.74
C GLU A 11 26.35 -12.85 -3.23
N ASN A 12 25.35 -13.13 -4.09
CA ASN A 12 25.51 -13.03 -5.54
C ASN A 12 24.50 -12.08 -6.20
N SER A 13 25.01 -10.98 -6.77
CA SER A 13 24.21 -9.99 -7.51
C SER A 13 23.46 -10.57 -8.70
N LYS A 14 23.99 -11.62 -9.36
CA LYS A 14 23.29 -12.31 -10.46
C LYS A 14 22.07 -13.08 -9.95
N ALA A 15 22.18 -13.71 -8.78
CA ALA A 15 21.06 -14.44 -8.17
C ALA A 15 19.95 -13.48 -7.75
N ILE A 16 20.29 -12.33 -7.16
CA ILE A 16 19.31 -11.29 -6.82
C ILE A 16 18.58 -10.80 -8.08
N LYS A 17 19.30 -10.50 -9.17
CA LYS A 17 18.69 -10.02 -10.41
C LYS A 17 17.73 -11.05 -11.02
N GLN A 18 18.13 -12.31 -11.09
CA GLN A 18 17.27 -13.37 -11.59
C GLN A 18 16.04 -13.56 -10.70
N ALA A 19 16.23 -13.62 -9.38
CA ALA A 19 15.13 -13.75 -8.42
C ALA A 19 14.12 -12.59 -8.52
N SER A 20 14.59 -11.34 -8.67
CA SER A 20 13.71 -10.19 -8.87
C SER A 20 12.90 -10.29 -10.16
N ILE A 21 13.49 -10.76 -11.26
CA ILE A 21 12.78 -10.95 -12.54
C ILE A 21 11.71 -12.04 -12.39
N PHE A 22 12.08 -13.21 -11.84
CA PHE A 22 11.14 -14.30 -11.62
C PHE A 22 10.00 -13.90 -10.67
N SER A 23 10.32 -13.19 -9.58
CA SER A 23 9.31 -12.67 -8.65
C SER A 23 8.39 -11.65 -9.32
N GLY A 24 8.92 -10.75 -10.15
CA GLY A 24 8.12 -9.78 -10.89
C GLY A 24 7.18 -10.42 -11.91
N ILE A 25 7.67 -11.40 -12.68
CA ILE A 25 6.84 -12.16 -13.63
C ILE A 25 5.77 -12.96 -12.88
N GLY A 26 6.13 -13.62 -11.77
CA GLY A 26 5.20 -14.36 -10.94
C GLY A 26 4.08 -13.47 -10.38
N ALA A 27 4.43 -12.32 -9.81
CA ALA A 27 3.46 -11.35 -9.29
C ALA A 27 2.54 -10.79 -10.39
N PHE A 28 3.10 -10.48 -11.56
CA PHE A 28 2.30 -10.01 -12.69
C PHE A 28 1.28 -11.08 -13.12
N LEU A 29 1.71 -12.33 -13.25
CA LEU A 29 0.85 -13.42 -13.69
C LEU A 29 -0.26 -13.72 -12.67
N THR A 30 0.04 -13.71 -11.38
CA THR A 30 -0.97 -13.94 -10.33
C THR A 30 -2.02 -12.82 -10.31
N ILE A 31 -1.59 -11.55 -10.37
CA ILE A 31 -2.50 -10.40 -10.44
C ILE A 31 -3.37 -10.47 -11.70
N LEU A 32 -2.80 -10.85 -12.85
CA LEU A 32 -3.55 -11.01 -14.10
C LEU A 32 -4.65 -12.07 -13.98
N ILE A 33 -4.32 -13.25 -13.42
CA ILE A 33 -5.28 -14.34 -13.23
C ILE A 33 -6.40 -13.91 -12.28
N LEU A 34 -6.06 -13.29 -11.15
CA LEU A 34 -7.02 -12.76 -10.19
C LEU A 34 -7.93 -11.68 -10.82
N GLY A 35 -7.35 -10.78 -11.61
CA GLY A 35 -8.10 -9.73 -12.32
C GLY A 35 -9.10 -10.30 -13.33
N ILE A 36 -8.68 -11.30 -14.13
CA ILE A 36 -9.59 -11.99 -15.06
C ILE A 36 -10.70 -12.73 -14.28
N GLY A 37 -10.35 -13.44 -13.21
CA GLY A 37 -11.33 -14.13 -12.36
C GLY A 37 -12.37 -13.18 -11.75
N GLY A 38 -11.94 -12.00 -11.31
CA GLY A 38 -12.84 -10.95 -10.83
C GLY A 38 -13.76 -10.40 -11.92
N ALA A 39 -13.24 -10.15 -13.13
CA ALA A 39 -14.03 -9.67 -14.26
C ALA A 39 -15.08 -10.70 -14.74
N VAL A 40 -14.71 -11.99 -14.79
CA VAL A 40 -15.64 -13.09 -15.08
C VAL A 40 -16.71 -13.18 -14.00
N GLY A 41 -16.33 -12.96 -12.73
CA GLY A 41 -17.21 -12.95 -11.59
C GLY A 41 -18.28 -11.86 -11.63
N ALA A 42 -17.84 -10.64 -11.94
CA ALA A 42 -18.74 -9.51 -12.18
C ALA A 42 -19.69 -9.79 -13.35
N GLY A 43 -19.20 -10.42 -14.42
CA GLY A 43 -20.03 -10.83 -15.57
C GLY A 43 -21.08 -11.89 -15.23
N LYS A 44 -20.89 -12.69 -14.17
CA LYS A 44 -21.86 -13.65 -13.65
C LYS A 44 -22.86 -13.05 -12.64
N GLY A 45 -22.73 -11.76 -12.30
CA GLY A 45 -23.61 -11.08 -11.35
C GLY A 45 -23.32 -11.38 -9.87
N ILE A 46 -22.10 -11.83 -9.54
CA ILE A 46 -21.71 -12.05 -8.15
C ILE A 46 -21.43 -10.69 -7.49
N GLU A 47 -22.24 -10.33 -6.50
CA GLU A 47 -22.23 -8.99 -5.88
C GLU A 47 -20.96 -8.71 -5.04
N SER A 48 -20.24 -9.74 -4.59
CA SER A 48 -19.00 -9.59 -3.82
C SER A 48 -17.76 -9.96 -4.66
N PRO A 49 -17.03 -8.97 -5.20
CA PRO A 49 -15.84 -9.21 -6.03
C PRO A 49 -14.77 -10.06 -5.33
N ALA A 50 -14.64 -9.94 -4.01
CA ALA A 50 -13.62 -10.63 -3.22
C ALA A 50 -13.87 -12.14 -3.04
N LEU A 51 -15.13 -12.57 -2.97
CA LEU A 51 -15.51 -13.99 -2.82
C LEU A 51 -15.76 -14.68 -4.17
N SER A 52 -15.93 -13.89 -5.23
CA SER A 52 -16.32 -14.38 -6.55
C SER A 52 -15.39 -15.46 -7.10
N PHE A 53 -14.08 -15.38 -6.82
CA PHE A 53 -13.13 -16.41 -7.26
C PHE A 53 -13.36 -17.77 -6.58
N ILE A 54 -13.70 -17.77 -5.29
CA ILE A 54 -13.95 -19.00 -4.52
C ILE A 54 -15.28 -19.62 -4.94
N GLU A 55 -16.32 -18.79 -5.09
CA GLU A 55 -17.64 -19.26 -5.52
C GLU A 55 -17.62 -19.82 -6.95
N GLN A 56 -16.75 -19.29 -7.83
CA GLN A 56 -16.59 -19.79 -9.19
C GLN A 56 -15.95 -21.18 -9.29
N LEU A 57 -15.18 -21.61 -8.27
CA LEU A 57 -14.41 -22.86 -8.33
C LEU A 57 -15.27 -24.11 -8.06
N ASP A 58 -16.55 -23.95 -7.68
CA ASP A 58 -17.54 -25.02 -7.43
C ASP A 58 -16.94 -26.23 -6.67
N LEU A 59 -16.21 -25.91 -5.59
CA LEU A 59 -15.41 -26.88 -4.84
C LEU A 59 -16.25 -27.64 -3.81
N ASN A 60 -15.84 -28.88 -3.52
CA ASN A 60 -16.41 -29.63 -2.39
C ASN A 60 -16.19 -28.89 -1.06
N ASN A 61 -17.11 -29.07 -0.12
CA ASN A 61 -17.13 -28.37 1.17
C ASN A 61 -15.82 -28.56 1.98
N PHE A 62 -15.20 -29.75 1.90
CA PHE A 62 -13.91 -30.02 2.52
C PHE A 62 -12.79 -29.14 1.95
N THR A 63 -12.76 -28.96 0.63
CA THR A 63 -11.74 -28.16 -0.05
C THR A 63 -11.91 -26.67 0.26
N ILE A 64 -13.15 -26.18 0.37
CA ILE A 64 -13.42 -24.79 0.78
C ILE A 64 -12.89 -24.53 2.19
N ILE A 65 -13.18 -25.42 3.14
CA ILE A 65 -12.69 -25.30 4.53
C ILE A 65 -11.15 -25.30 4.55
N LEU A 66 -10.53 -26.21 3.80
CA LEU A 66 -9.07 -26.29 3.71
C LEU A 66 -8.48 -25.00 3.10
N LEU A 67 -9.07 -24.49 2.02
CA LEU A 67 -8.64 -23.28 1.34
C LEU A 67 -8.76 -22.05 2.25
N VAL A 68 -9.89 -21.88 2.95
CA VAL A 68 -10.13 -20.77 3.87
C VAL A 68 -9.18 -20.82 5.06
N SER A 69 -8.95 -22.02 5.62
CA SER A 69 -7.97 -22.22 6.69
C SER A 69 -6.56 -21.85 6.24
N LEU A 70 -6.13 -22.34 5.06
CA LEU A 70 -4.83 -22.02 4.48
C LEU A 70 -4.67 -20.52 4.21
N ALA A 71 -5.69 -19.88 3.64
CA ALA A 71 -5.70 -18.44 3.38
C ALA A 71 -5.59 -17.64 4.70
N THR A 72 -6.32 -18.04 5.73
CA THR A 72 -6.26 -17.40 7.05
C THR A 72 -4.87 -17.54 7.66
N LEU A 73 -4.29 -18.75 7.66
CA LEU A 73 -2.93 -19.01 8.15
C LEU A 73 -1.88 -18.17 7.40
N LEU A 74 -2.03 -18.03 6.09
CA LEU A 74 -1.15 -17.22 5.26
C LEU A 74 -1.24 -15.72 5.60
N VAL A 75 -2.46 -15.21 5.80
CA VAL A 75 -2.70 -13.82 6.20
C VAL A 75 -2.15 -13.55 7.60
N THR A 76 -2.42 -14.44 8.57
CA THR A 76 -1.91 -14.32 9.94
C THR A 76 -0.37 -14.29 9.95
N SER A 77 0.27 -15.19 9.20
CA SER A 77 1.75 -15.17 9.09
C SER A 77 2.28 -13.87 8.47
N SER A 78 1.57 -13.31 7.49
CA SER A 78 1.95 -12.02 6.89
C SER A 78 1.82 -10.87 7.89
N ILE A 79 0.75 -10.86 8.69
CA ILE A 79 0.55 -9.89 9.78
C ILE A 79 1.68 -10.02 10.81
N ASP A 80 2.03 -11.23 11.25
CA ASP A 80 3.13 -11.47 12.18
C ASP A 80 4.45 -10.89 11.66
N THR A 81 4.73 -11.04 10.36
CA THR A 81 5.94 -10.45 9.76
C THR A 81 5.91 -8.93 9.71
N LEU A 82 4.72 -8.33 9.49
CA LEU A 82 4.52 -6.88 9.47
C LEU A 82 4.70 -6.30 10.88
N GLU A 83 4.09 -6.90 11.90
CA GLU A 83 4.20 -6.47 13.30
C GLU A 83 5.65 -6.51 13.77
N ASN A 84 6.36 -7.59 13.48
CA ASN A 84 7.78 -7.72 13.81
C ASN A 84 8.63 -6.66 13.07
N ALA A 85 8.28 -6.29 11.83
CA ALA A 85 8.95 -5.23 11.11
C ALA A 85 8.73 -3.85 11.75
N ILE A 86 7.49 -3.55 12.16
CA ILE A 86 7.13 -2.30 12.85
C ILE A 86 7.85 -2.22 14.20
N ALA A 87 7.81 -3.28 15.00
CA ALA A 87 8.51 -3.36 16.29
C ALA A 87 10.02 -3.11 16.14
N SER A 88 10.63 -3.69 15.11
CA SER A 88 12.05 -3.51 14.81
C SER A 88 12.37 -2.07 14.41
N THR A 89 11.55 -1.43 13.56
CA THR A 89 11.75 -0.02 13.16
C THR A 89 11.59 0.92 14.35
N ILE A 90 10.57 0.73 15.19
CA ILE A 90 10.36 1.58 16.37
C ILE A 90 11.51 1.42 17.38
N SER A 91 11.93 0.19 17.66
CA SER A 91 13.03 -0.06 18.62
C SER A 91 14.37 0.50 18.16
N LEU A 92 14.74 0.25 16.90
CA LEU A 92 16.06 0.61 16.37
C LEU A 92 16.15 2.06 15.93
N ASP A 93 15.16 2.57 15.20
CA ASP A 93 15.24 3.88 14.55
C ASP A 93 14.72 5.03 15.44
N ILE A 94 13.68 4.76 16.25
CA ILE A 94 13.01 5.81 17.04
C ILE A 94 13.54 5.85 18.48
N LEU A 95 13.42 4.74 19.22
CA LEU A 95 13.70 4.73 20.65
C LEU A 95 15.19 4.58 20.99
N LYS A 96 15.99 3.93 20.12
CA LYS A 96 17.40 3.58 20.39
C LYS A 96 17.63 2.95 21.78
N LYS A 97 16.59 2.33 22.36
CA LYS A 97 16.54 1.78 23.72
C LYS A 97 15.79 0.45 23.74
N LYS A 98 15.89 -0.25 24.87
CA LYS A 98 15.57 -1.68 25.03
C LYS A 98 14.13 -2.06 24.63
N SER A 99 14.02 -3.26 24.07
CA SER A 99 12.87 -4.05 23.57
C SER A 99 11.47 -3.83 24.17
N GLU A 100 11.32 -3.45 25.44
CA GLU A 100 10.01 -3.44 26.12
C GLU A 100 9.12 -2.25 25.71
N GLU A 101 9.67 -1.04 25.60
CA GLU A 101 8.89 0.14 25.17
C GLU A 101 8.44 0.01 23.71
N ALA A 102 9.28 -0.58 22.85
CA ALA A 102 8.93 -0.84 21.46
C ALA A 102 7.79 -1.85 21.31
N LYS A 103 7.77 -2.90 22.15
CA LYS A 103 6.67 -3.88 22.20
C LYS A 103 5.34 -3.25 22.61
N LEU A 104 5.37 -2.31 23.57
CA LEU A 104 4.18 -1.60 24.01
C LEU A 104 3.62 -0.71 22.90
N ILE A 105 4.50 -0.01 22.16
CA ILE A 105 4.07 0.80 21.01
C ILE A 105 3.50 -0.08 19.90
N THR A 106 4.12 -1.23 19.56
CA THR A 106 3.50 -2.14 18.57
C THR A 106 2.15 -2.67 19.02
N LEU A 107 2.01 -3.06 20.28
CA LEU A 107 0.71 -3.47 20.83
C LEU A 107 -0.34 -2.37 20.66
N LEU A 108 0.05 -1.11 20.95
CA LEU A 108 -0.81 0.05 20.81
C LEU A 108 -1.22 0.26 19.33
N VAL A 109 -0.28 0.15 18.38
CA VAL A 109 -0.55 0.23 16.95
C VAL A 109 -1.54 -0.85 16.49
N VAL A 110 -1.39 -2.08 16.98
CA VAL A 110 -2.30 -3.19 16.66
C VAL A 110 -3.70 -2.93 17.24
N CYS A 111 -3.80 -2.49 18.49
CA CYS A 111 -5.08 -2.13 19.11
C CYS A 111 -5.78 -0.99 18.36
N ILE A 112 -5.05 0.06 17.96
CA ILE A 112 -5.61 1.15 17.16
C ILE A 112 -6.11 0.61 15.81
N SER A 113 -5.30 -0.22 15.15
CA SER A 113 -5.67 -0.80 13.85
C SER A 113 -6.94 -1.65 13.95
N PHE A 114 -7.08 -2.42 15.03
CA PHE A 114 -8.28 -3.21 15.31
C PHE A 114 -9.52 -2.32 15.49
N VAL A 115 -9.41 -1.23 16.25
CA VAL A 115 -10.52 -0.27 16.44
C VAL A 115 -10.91 0.38 15.12
N ILE A 116 -9.93 0.86 14.34
CA ILE A 116 -10.18 1.46 13.02
C ILE A 116 -10.85 0.46 12.09
N SER A 117 -10.46 -0.83 12.13
CA SER A 117 -11.06 -1.87 11.29
C SER A 117 -12.56 -2.05 11.49
N ILE A 118 -13.12 -1.63 12.64
CA ILE A 118 -14.56 -1.71 12.90
C ILE A 118 -15.33 -0.61 12.13
N GLU A 119 -14.71 0.55 11.91
CA GLU A 119 -15.32 1.69 11.22
C GLU A 119 -15.13 1.66 9.69
N VAL A 120 -14.17 0.85 9.20
CA VAL A 120 -13.88 0.75 7.77
C VAL A 120 -15.04 0.05 7.04
N THR A 121 -15.77 0.82 6.23
CA THR A 121 -16.89 0.32 5.41
C THR A 121 -16.44 -0.42 4.15
N SER A 122 -15.26 -0.06 3.60
CA SER A 122 -14.72 -0.66 2.38
C SER A 122 -13.21 -0.75 2.44
N ILE A 123 -12.68 -1.96 2.30
CA ILE A 123 -11.23 -2.20 2.25
C ILE A 123 -10.58 -1.57 1.02
N PHE A 124 -11.35 -1.44 -0.06
CA PHE A 124 -10.90 -0.79 -1.30
C PHE A 124 -10.56 0.69 -1.06
N ASN A 125 -11.34 1.39 -0.24
CA ASN A 125 -11.06 2.80 0.09
C ASN A 125 -9.74 2.95 0.86
N VAL A 126 -9.46 2.03 1.78
CA VAL A 126 -8.20 2.01 2.54
C VAL A 126 -7.02 1.76 1.60
N PHE A 127 -7.15 0.84 0.64
CA PHE A 127 -6.13 0.60 -0.38
C PHE A 127 -5.89 1.82 -1.26
N LEU A 128 -6.93 2.50 -1.74
CA LEU A 128 -6.76 3.70 -2.55
C LEU A 128 -6.01 4.81 -1.80
N VAL A 129 -6.35 5.03 -0.53
CA VAL A 129 -5.65 6.00 0.31
C VAL A 129 -4.17 5.62 0.47
N ALA A 130 -3.88 4.35 0.76
CA ALA A 130 -2.51 3.86 0.88
C ALA A 130 -1.72 4.00 -0.43
N ASP A 131 -2.33 3.69 -1.57
CA ASP A 131 -1.74 3.84 -2.89
C ASP A 131 -1.47 5.31 -3.23
N LEU A 132 -2.33 6.24 -2.76
CA LEU A 132 -2.14 7.67 -2.97
C LEU A 132 -0.93 8.18 -2.20
N PHE A 133 -0.76 7.74 -0.94
CA PHE A 133 0.44 8.02 -0.16
C PHE A 133 1.70 7.46 -0.86
N ALA A 134 1.61 6.24 -1.41
CA ALA A 134 2.70 5.65 -2.17
C ALA A 134 3.03 6.46 -3.43
N ALA A 135 2.03 6.86 -4.22
CA ALA A 135 2.22 7.69 -5.42
C ALA A 135 2.92 9.03 -5.09
N CYS A 136 2.59 9.64 -3.95
CA CYS A 136 3.24 10.85 -3.46
C CYS A 136 4.71 10.62 -3.03
N LEU A 137 5.05 9.43 -2.53
CA LEU A 137 6.39 9.11 -2.03
C LEU A 137 7.34 8.51 -3.07
N VAL A 138 6.81 7.86 -4.11
CA VAL A 138 7.60 7.10 -5.09
C VAL A 138 8.72 7.96 -5.69
N PHE A 139 8.40 9.12 -6.28
CA PHE A 139 9.40 9.94 -6.94
C PHE A 139 10.43 10.55 -5.96
N PRO A 140 10.03 11.19 -4.84
CA PRO A 140 10.95 11.69 -3.84
C PRO A 140 11.88 10.61 -3.27
N ALA A 141 11.37 9.39 -3.04
CA ALA A 141 12.15 8.27 -2.51
C ALA A 141 13.24 7.81 -3.50
N PHE A 142 12.89 7.61 -4.78
CA PHE A 142 13.88 7.25 -5.80
C PHE A 142 14.92 8.35 -6.02
N TYR A 143 14.48 9.62 -6.00
CA TYR A 143 15.37 10.76 -6.16
C TYR A 143 16.40 10.84 -5.03
N ARG A 144 15.95 10.65 -3.78
CA ARG A 144 16.81 10.61 -2.59
C ARG A 144 17.89 9.54 -2.70
N ILE A 145 17.53 8.31 -3.12
CA ILE A 145 18.48 7.19 -3.28
C ILE A 145 19.56 7.54 -4.30
N LYS A 146 19.19 8.17 -5.42
CA LYS A 146 20.13 8.51 -6.50
C LYS A 146 21.13 9.60 -6.11
N LYS A 147 20.71 10.60 -5.35
CA LYS A 147 21.50 11.83 -5.11
C LYS A 147 22.04 11.96 -3.68
N SER A 148 21.80 10.99 -2.79
CA SER A 148 22.17 11.05 -1.37
C SER A 148 21.86 12.42 -0.76
N SER A 149 20.59 12.83 -0.89
CA SER A 149 20.13 14.17 -0.49
C SER A 149 19.63 14.19 0.96
N LYS A 150 19.53 15.40 1.51
CA LYS A 150 18.98 15.66 2.86
C LYS A 150 17.56 15.10 2.99
N ASP A 151 17.19 14.64 4.20
CA ASP A 151 15.84 14.11 4.51
C ASP A 151 14.71 15.10 4.18
N ILE A 152 15.02 16.40 4.21
CA ILE A 152 14.10 17.48 3.85
C ILE A 152 13.56 17.35 2.41
N LEU A 153 14.34 16.75 1.50
CA LEU A 153 13.97 16.55 0.10
C LEU A 153 13.00 15.37 -0.08
N LEU A 154 12.78 14.56 0.97
CA LEU A 154 11.71 13.56 1.00
C LEU A 154 10.43 14.17 1.57
N ILE A 155 10.55 14.92 2.67
CA ILE A 155 9.41 15.43 3.44
C ILE A 155 8.67 16.55 2.71
N ILE A 156 9.39 17.53 2.16
CA ILE A 156 8.76 18.68 1.49
C ILE A 156 7.92 18.25 0.28
N PRO A 157 8.45 17.43 -0.66
CA PRO A 157 7.66 17.00 -1.80
C PRO A 157 6.46 16.14 -1.40
N PHE A 158 6.61 15.30 -0.37
CA PHE A 158 5.52 14.45 0.12
C PHE A 158 4.36 15.26 0.72
N ILE A 159 4.66 16.19 1.64
CA ILE A 159 3.62 17.04 2.24
C ILE A 159 3.02 17.97 1.18
N GLY A 160 3.86 18.54 0.31
CA GLY A 160 3.42 19.42 -0.76
C GLY A 160 2.52 18.72 -1.78
N SER A 161 2.80 17.45 -2.13
CA SER A 161 1.94 16.68 -3.03
C SER A 161 0.61 16.30 -2.38
N LEU A 162 0.60 15.96 -1.09
CA LEU A 162 -0.66 15.72 -0.36
C LEU A 162 -1.54 16.98 -0.33
N ILE A 163 -0.96 18.15 -0.09
CA ILE A 163 -1.69 19.43 -0.16
C ILE A 163 -2.19 19.68 -1.58
N SER A 164 -1.37 19.45 -2.61
CA SER A 164 -1.78 19.61 -4.01
C SER A 164 -2.96 18.71 -4.38
N VAL A 165 -2.95 17.46 -3.91
CA VAL A 165 -4.04 16.50 -4.10
C VAL A 165 -5.29 16.97 -3.39
N TYR A 166 -5.17 17.39 -2.12
CA TYR A 166 -6.30 17.92 -1.36
C TYR A 166 -6.94 19.13 -2.05
N VAL A 167 -6.13 20.09 -2.52
CA VAL A 167 -6.59 21.27 -3.25
C VAL A 167 -7.28 20.88 -4.55
N TYR A 168 -6.70 19.96 -5.33
CA TYR A 168 -7.34 19.47 -6.54
C TYR A 168 -8.72 18.85 -6.24
N ARG A 169 -8.79 17.94 -5.27
CA ARG A 169 -10.05 17.27 -4.92
C ARG A 169 -11.09 18.27 -4.41
N TYR A 170 -10.68 19.27 -3.63
CA TYR A 170 -11.58 20.32 -3.16
C TYR A 170 -12.16 21.18 -4.29
N LEU A 171 -11.39 21.43 -5.36
CA LEU A 171 -11.82 22.26 -6.49
C LEU A 171 -12.67 21.52 -7.51
N PHE A 172 -12.42 20.22 -7.72
CA PHE A 172 -12.99 19.46 -8.83
C PHE A 172 -14.05 18.43 -8.42
N ILE A 173 -14.13 18.07 -7.13
CA ILE A 173 -15.12 17.09 -6.64
C ILE A 173 -16.30 17.80 -5.99
N ASP A 174 -17.50 17.42 -6.42
CA ASP A 174 -18.74 17.91 -5.86
C ASP A 174 -19.02 17.25 -4.50
N LEU A 175 -18.70 17.97 -3.41
CA LEU A 175 -18.89 17.47 -2.02
C LEU A 175 -20.35 17.16 -1.69
N GLN A 176 -21.31 17.70 -2.45
CA GLN A 176 -22.74 17.41 -2.27
C GLN A 176 -23.08 15.97 -2.67
N VAL A 177 -22.38 15.42 -3.67
CA VAL A 177 -22.62 14.06 -4.19
C VAL A 177 -21.67 13.05 -3.53
N ASN A 178 -20.45 13.47 -3.17
CA ASN A 178 -19.47 12.61 -2.48
C ASN A 178 -18.83 13.34 -1.28
N PRO A 179 -19.49 13.37 -0.11
CA PRO A 179 -19.00 14.11 1.06
C PRO A 179 -17.68 13.55 1.63
N GLY A 180 -17.40 12.25 1.44
CA GLY A 180 -16.13 11.61 1.80
C GLY A 180 -15.04 11.72 0.72
N GLY A 181 -15.42 12.21 -0.46
CA GLY A 181 -14.58 12.26 -1.65
C GLY A 181 -13.43 13.25 -1.53
N VAL A 182 -13.33 14.08 -0.50
CA VAL A 182 -12.15 14.94 -0.34
C VAL A 182 -10.92 14.14 0.11
N PHE A 183 -11.12 13.13 0.98
CA PHE A 183 -10.03 12.33 1.56
C PHE A 183 -9.85 10.99 0.88
N ILE A 184 -10.95 10.36 0.47
CA ILE A 184 -10.91 9.04 -0.15
C ILE A 184 -10.78 9.22 -1.66
N PRO A 185 -9.80 8.60 -2.36
CA PRO A 185 -9.54 8.82 -3.78
C PRO A 185 -10.58 8.21 -4.74
N THR A 186 -11.88 8.36 -4.46
CA THR A 186 -12.96 7.76 -5.23
C THR A 186 -13.65 8.76 -6.16
N ASP A 187 -14.13 8.25 -7.28
CA ASP A 187 -15.05 8.92 -8.21
C ASP A 187 -16.52 8.71 -7.76
N LEU A 188 -17.46 9.34 -8.47
CA LEU A 188 -18.91 9.27 -8.25
C LEU A 188 -19.46 7.84 -8.18
N TYR A 189 -18.85 6.90 -8.89
CA TYR A 189 -19.23 5.49 -8.90
C TYR A 189 -18.52 4.64 -7.83
N GLY A 190 -17.75 5.26 -6.92
CA GLY A 190 -16.97 4.55 -5.91
C GLY A 190 -15.71 3.85 -6.46
N LEU A 191 -15.34 4.14 -7.71
CA LEU A 191 -14.13 3.64 -8.36
C LEU A 191 -12.93 4.56 -8.12
N ALA A 192 -11.71 4.11 -8.41
CA ALA A 192 -10.50 4.91 -8.25
C ALA A 192 -10.50 6.14 -9.18
N ASP A 193 -10.31 7.33 -8.63
CA ASP A 193 -10.12 8.56 -9.43
C ASP A 193 -8.66 8.69 -9.86
N LEU A 194 -8.38 8.26 -11.09
CA LEU A 194 -7.03 8.24 -11.67
C LEU A 194 -6.39 9.64 -11.75
N ASN A 195 -7.19 10.70 -11.88
CA ASN A 195 -6.67 12.07 -12.00
C ASN A 195 -6.02 12.53 -10.68
N THR A 196 -6.63 12.16 -9.56
CA THR A 196 -6.08 12.40 -8.22
C THR A 196 -4.70 11.75 -8.05
N PHE A 197 -4.53 10.50 -8.50
CA PHE A 197 -3.24 9.82 -8.45
C PHE A 197 -2.21 10.47 -9.38
N ALA A 198 -2.63 10.86 -10.59
CA ALA A 198 -1.75 11.55 -11.55
C ALA A 198 -1.23 12.87 -10.97
N ILE A 199 -2.08 13.63 -10.28
CA ILE A 199 -1.71 14.89 -9.64
C ILE A 199 -0.78 14.66 -8.46
N GLY A 200 -1.02 13.65 -7.63
CA GLY A 200 -0.10 13.27 -6.55
C GLY A 200 1.30 12.95 -7.10
N LEU A 201 1.37 12.16 -8.16
CA LEU A 201 2.64 11.80 -8.79
C LEU A 201 3.33 13.01 -9.45
N LEU A 202 2.62 13.78 -10.27
CA LEU A 202 3.20 14.92 -11.00
C LEU A 202 3.62 16.05 -10.05
N SER A 203 2.79 16.37 -9.04
CA SER A 203 3.14 17.36 -8.03
C SER A 203 4.36 16.93 -7.22
N SER A 204 4.45 15.66 -6.80
CA SER A 204 5.64 15.16 -6.09
C SER A 204 6.90 15.27 -6.94
N MET A 205 6.81 14.99 -8.25
CA MET A 205 7.92 15.15 -9.19
C MET A 205 8.37 16.61 -9.34
N VAL A 206 7.43 17.52 -9.58
CA VAL A 206 7.72 18.95 -9.76
C VAL A 206 8.31 19.54 -8.47
N ILE A 207 7.68 19.28 -7.32
CA ILE A 207 8.14 19.81 -6.03
C ILE A 207 9.53 19.26 -5.68
N THR A 208 9.82 17.99 -5.97
CA THR A 208 11.15 17.42 -5.75
C THR A 208 12.21 18.13 -6.58
N LEU A 209 11.95 18.39 -7.86
CA LEU A 209 12.91 19.08 -8.75
C LEU A 209 13.10 20.55 -8.39
N VAL A 210 12.04 21.23 -7.95
CA VAL A 210 12.10 22.63 -7.50
C VAL A 210 12.85 22.73 -6.16
N ALA A 211 12.51 21.87 -5.20
CA ALA A 211 13.17 21.83 -3.89
C ALA A 211 14.67 21.52 -4.04
N ASP A 212 15.04 20.62 -4.94
CA ASP A 212 16.44 20.31 -5.23
C ASP A 212 17.23 21.51 -5.76
N LYS A 213 16.60 22.35 -6.61
CA LYS A 213 17.21 23.59 -7.10
C LYS A 213 17.31 24.67 -6.03
N ALA A 214 16.35 24.75 -5.11
CA ALA A 214 16.31 25.76 -4.06
C ALA A 214 17.24 25.46 -2.87
N ILE A 215 17.58 24.18 -2.65
CA ILE A 215 18.45 23.74 -1.55
C ILE A 215 19.94 23.70 -1.96
N LYS A 216 20.22 23.87 -3.26
CA LYS A 216 21.57 24.05 -3.81
C LYS A 216 22.10 25.46 -3.57
#